data_AF-A0A928FE65-F1
#
_entry.id   AF-A0A928FE65-F1
#
_cell.length_a   1.000
_cell.length_b   1.000
_cell.length_c   1.000
_cell.angle_alpha   90.00
_cell.angle_beta   90.00
_cell.angle_gamma   90.00
#
_symmetry.space_group_name_H-M   'P 1'
#
loop_
_entity.id
_entity.type
_entity.pdbx_description
1 polymer ?
#
loop_
_entity_poly.entity_id
_entity_poly.type
_entity_poly.pdbx_seq_one_letter_code
_entity_poly.pdbx_strand_id
1 'polypeptide(L)' 'MGDIFLASCPVCGRSLFKGRATSYIEGGCPKCKTYLAVTFLRDGVHVSVMEKRSEDAASEQATVLMKK' A
#
# COMPACT_ATOMS: atom_id res chain seq x y z
N MET A 1 -21.43 -9.24 5.31
CA MET A 1 -20.22 -9.07 6.16
C MET A 1 -19.18 -8.40 5.28
N GLY A 2 -18.62 -7.26 5.69
CA GLY A 2 -17.63 -6.58 4.86
C GLY A 2 -16.26 -7.24 5.05
N ASP A 3 -15.64 -7.68 3.95
CA ASP A 3 -14.31 -8.25 3.99
C ASP A 3 -13.32 -7.20 4.49
N ILE A 4 -12.66 -7.52 5.61
CA ILE A 4 -11.60 -6.68 6.15
C ILE A 4 -10.28 -7.23 5.68
N PHE A 5 -9.53 -6.38 4.99
CA PHE A 5 -8.24 -6.68 4.43
C PHE A 5 -7.14 -6.11 5.32
N LEU A 6 -6.02 -6.84 5.39
CA LEU A 6 -4.82 -6.44 6.09
C LEU A 6 -3.74 -6.12 5.07
N ALA A 7 -3.08 -4.99 5.24
CA ALA A 7 -1.93 -4.60 4.44
C ALA A 7 -0.67 -4.58 5.29
N SER A 8 0.39 -5.14 4.73
CA SER A 8 1.71 -5.18 5.34
C SER A 8 2.67 -4.25 4.62
N CYS A 9 3.62 -3.71 5.37
CA CYS A 9 4.71 -2.94 4.80
C CYS A 9 5.54 -3.82 3.87
N PRO A 10 5.72 -3.46 2.58
CA PRO A 10 6.52 -4.25 1.65
C PRO A 10 8.01 -4.25 2.02
N VAL A 11 8.46 -3.31 2.85
CA VAL A 11 9.87 -3.17 3.27
C VAL A 11 10.21 -4.05 4.47
N CYS A 12 9.33 -4.15 5.48
CA CYS A 12 9.62 -4.90 6.72
C CYS A 12 8.64 -6.03 7.03
N GLY A 13 7.63 -6.25 6.19
CA GLY A 13 6.62 -7.30 6.37
C GLY A 13 5.62 -7.08 7.50
N ARG A 14 5.73 -5.99 8.27
CA ARG A 14 4.82 -5.72 9.39
C ARG A 14 3.44 -5.31 8.88
N SER A 15 2.39 -5.95 9.36
CA SER A 15 1.00 -5.52 9.15
C SER A 15 0.76 -4.19 9.86
N LEU A 16 0.44 -3.15 9.10
CA LEU A 16 0.31 -1.77 9.59
C LEU A 16 -1.09 -1.21 9.35
N PHE A 17 -1.70 -1.56 8.22
CA PHE A 17 -2.95 -0.97 7.79
C PHE A 17 -4.03 -2.04 7.69
N LYS A 18 -5.24 -1.66 8.09
CA LYS A 18 -6.44 -2.50 8.05
C LYS A 18 -7.55 -1.67 7.44
N GLY A 19 -8.18 -2.18 6.39
CA GLY A 19 -9.19 -1.44 5.63
C GLY A 19 -10.29 -2.36 5.13
N ARG A 20 -11.43 -1.77 4.78
CA ARG A 20 -12.50 -2.49 4.06
C ARG A 20 -12.16 -2.54 2.57
N ALA A 21 -12.72 -3.50 1.84
CA ALA A 21 -12.74 -3.43 0.38
C ALA A 21 -13.18 -2.03 -0.09
N THR A 22 -12.53 -1.53 -1.14
CA THR A 22 -12.70 -0.18 -1.73
C THR A 22 -12.31 1.00 -0.84
N SER A 23 -11.50 0.78 0.20
CA SER A 23 -10.93 1.87 1.00
C SER A 23 -9.49 2.17 0.61
N TYR A 24 -9.05 3.39 0.91
CA TYR A 24 -7.70 3.87 0.64
C TYR A 24 -7.09 4.40 1.95
N ILE A 25 -5.83 4.04 2.21
CA ILE A 25 -5.10 4.46 3.41
C ILE A 25 -3.69 4.90 3.01
N GLU A 26 -3.30 6.07 3.48
CA GLU A 26 -1.92 6.55 3.40
C GLU A 26 -1.34 6.64 4.80
N GLY A 27 -0.10 6.22 4.95
CA GLY A 27 0.58 6.37 6.22
C GLY A 27 2.05 5.99 6.18
N GLY A 28 2.78 6.50 7.16
CA GLY A 28 4.19 6.16 7.35
C GLY A 28 4.35 4.86 8.13
N CYS A 29 5.28 4.00 7.69
CA CYS A 29 5.75 2.92 8.54
C CYS A 29 6.65 3.50 9.64
N PRO A 30 6.32 3.34 10.94
CA PRO A 30 7.15 3.89 12.03
C PRO A 30 8.53 3.22 12.13
N LYS A 31 8.69 2.02 11.58
CA LYS A 31 9.96 1.28 11.55
C LYS A 31 10.84 1.69 10.36
N CYS A 32 10.28 1.70 9.16
CA CYS A 32 11.03 1.99 7.92
C CYS A 32 11.11 3.49 7.63
N LYS A 33 10.29 4.31 8.31
CA LYS A 33 10.10 5.75 8.03
C LYS A 33 9.70 6.04 6.57
N THR A 34 9.20 5.03 5.87
CA THR A 34 8.75 5.14 4.49
C THR A 34 7.27 5.44 4.45
N TYR A 35 6.86 6.33 3.55
CA TYR A 35 5.45 6.61 3.30
C TYR A 35 4.86 5.56 2.37
N LEU A 36 3.70 5.04 2.72
CA LEU A 36 3.04 3.96 2.02
C LEU A 36 1.62 4.39 1.66
N ALA A 37 1.22 4.10 0.44
CA ALA A 37 -0.15 4.22 -0.03
C ALA A 37 -0.74 2.82 -0.23
N VAL A 38 -1.87 2.56 0.41
CA VAL A 38 -2.53 1.26 0.43
C VAL A 38 -3.92 1.40 -0.16
N THR A 39 -4.19 0.64 -1.21
CA THR A 39 -5.50 0.56 -1.87
C THR A 39 -6.08 -0.83 -1.62
N PHE A 40 -7.19 -0.87 -0.88
CA PHE A 40 -7.95 -2.08 -0.65
C PHE A 40 -8.96 -2.25 -1.77
N LEU A 41 -8.82 -3.31 -2.55
CA LEU A 41 -9.75 -3.70 -3.61
C LEU A 41 -10.61 -4.86 -3.13
N ARG A 42 -11.66 -5.23 -3.88
CA ARG A 42 -12.45 -6.43 -3.57
C ARG A 42 -11.65 -7.71 -3.79
N ASP A 43 -10.77 -7.69 -4.78
CA ASP A 43 -9.96 -8.84 -5.18
C ASP A 43 -8.59 -8.92 -4.46
N GLY A 44 -8.25 -7.94 -3.61
CA GLY A 44 -6.97 -7.96 -2.90
C GLY A 44 -6.53 -6.60 -2.36
N VAL A 45 -5.23 -6.48 -2.10
CA VAL A 45 -4.61 -5.30 -1.50
C VAL A 45 -3.41 -4.87 -2.34
N HIS A 46 -3.37 -3.60 -2.71
CA HIS A 46 -2.22 -2.98 -3.37
C HIS A 46 -1.50 -2.07 -2.38
N VAL A 47 -0.18 -2.21 -2.29
CA VAL A 47 0.66 -1.36 -1.44
C VAL A 47 1.76 -0.76 -2.30
N SER A 48 1.80 0.57 -2.35
CA SER A 48 2.79 1.35 -3.08
C SER A 48 3.64 2.14 -2.11
N VAL A 49 4.96 2.11 -2.32
CA VAL A 49 5.90 2.93 -1.58
C VAL A 49 5.95 4.30 -2.21
N MET A 50 5.52 5.32 -1.47
CA MET A 50 5.67 6.72 -1.87
C MET A 50 7.03 7.21 -1.41
N GLU A 51 8.04 7.05 -2.25
CA GLU A 51 9.27 7.79 -2.09
C GLU A 51 8.98 9.26 -2.39
N LYS A 52 9.40 10.17 -1.49
CA LYS A 52 9.42 11.60 -1.80
C LYS A 52 10.48 11.83 -2.88
N ARG A 53 10.11 11.62 -4.15
CA ARG A 53 10.82 12.27 -5.24
C ARG A 53 10.51 13.74 -5.12
N SER A 54 11.51 14.51 -4.67
CA SER A 54 11.59 15.93 -5.00
C SER A 54 11.34 16.05 -6.50
N GLU A 55 10.40 16.92 -6.87
CA GLU A 55 9.89 17.16 -8.22
C GLU A 55 10.90 16.88 -9.35
N ASP A 56 10.75 15.72 -10.01
CA ASP A 56 10.75 15.53 -11.46
C ASP A 56 10.46 14.04 -11.74
N ALA A 57 9.86 13.73 -12.90
CA ALA A 57 9.45 12.40 -13.36
C ALA A 57 8.10 11.85 -12.83
N ALA A 58 7.06 12.18 -13.59
CA ALA A 58 5.92 11.34 -13.85
C ALA A 58 6.32 9.90 -14.24
N SER A 59 5.43 8.93 -13.96
CA SER A 59 5.57 7.47 -14.23
C SER A 59 6.61 6.78 -13.32
N GLU A 60 6.26 5.79 -12.50
CA GLU A 60 5.62 4.52 -12.84
C GLU A 60 4.87 4.00 -11.60
N GLN A 61 3.56 3.79 -11.71
CA GLN A 61 2.83 2.98 -10.74
C GLN A 61 3.10 1.51 -11.04
N ALA A 62 4.13 0.95 -10.40
CA ALA A 62 4.43 -0.47 -10.44
C ALA A 62 3.31 -1.25 -9.74
N THR A 63 2.25 -1.55 -10.49
CA THR A 63 1.23 -2.52 -10.08
C THR A 63 1.84 -3.91 -10.16
N VAL A 64 2.41 -4.39 -9.06
CA VAL A 64 2.75 -5.81 -8.91
C VAL A 64 1.44 -6.56 -8.65
N LEU A 65 0.71 -6.84 -9.72
CA LEU A 65 -0.41 -7.77 -9.72
C LEU A 65 0.17 -9.19 -9.63
N MET A 66 0.29 -9.72 -8.41
CA MET A 66 0.61 -11.13 -8.21
C MET A 66 -0.57 -11.98 -8.72
N LYS A 67 -0.53 -12.36 -9.99
CA LYS A 67 -1.40 -13.38 -10.57
C LYS A 67 -0.87 -14.76 -10.20
N LYS A 68 -1.73 -15.59 -9.61
CA LYS A 68 -1.52 -17.05 -9.48
C LYS A 68 -1.92 -17.75 -10.78
#